data_AF-A0A8J3H9V6-F1
#
_entry.id   AF-A0A8J3H9V6-F1
#
_cell.length_a   1.000
_cell.length_b   1.000
_cell.length_c   1.000
_cell.angle_alpha   90.00
_cell.angle_beta   90.00
_cell.angle_gamma   90.00
#
_symmetry.space_group_name_H-M   'P 1'
#
loop_
_entity.id
_entity.type
_entity.pdbx_description
1 polymer ?
#
loop_
_entity_poly.entity_id
_entity_poly.type
_entity_poly.pdbx_seq_one_letter_code
_entity_poly.pdbx_strand_id
1 'polypeptide(L)' 'MTLRRCTVEHPFGTIKAWMGATHFLTRRLRNVRTEMVLNVLAYNIKRMIALVGVRGLMAVIPG' A
#
# COMPACT_ATOMS: atom_id res chain seq x y z
N MET A 1 -19.43 13.25 -6.48
CA MET A 1 -18.70 12.38 -5.53
C MET A 1 -18.11 11.11 -6.20
N THR A 2 -17.96 11.09 -7.53
CA THR A 2 -17.52 9.92 -8.32
C THR A 2 -16.00 9.87 -8.53
N LEU A 3 -15.37 11.04 -8.71
CA LEU A 3 -13.92 11.18 -8.94
C LEU A 3 -13.05 10.51 -7.86
N ARG A 4 -13.40 10.65 -6.58
CA ARG A 4 -12.63 10.04 -5.47
C ARG A 4 -12.65 8.51 -5.53
N ARG A 5 -13.74 7.89 -6.02
CA ARG A 5 -13.84 6.42 -6.15
C ARG A 5 -12.90 5.92 -7.24
N CYS A 6 -12.87 6.59 -8.39
CA CYS A 6 -11.96 6.25 -9.49
C CYS A 6 -10.48 6.37 -9.07
N THR A 7 -10.13 7.38 -8.25
CA THR A 7 -8.74 7.56 -7.80
C THR A 7 -8.27 6.47 -6.84
N VAL A 8 -9.14 5.93 -5.99
CA VAL A 8 -8.75 4.87 -5.05
C VAL A 8 -8.76 3.48 -5.68
N GLU A 9 -9.55 3.27 -6.72
CA GLU A 9 -9.61 2.01 -7.47
C GLU A 9 -8.24 1.59 -8.03
N HIS A 10 -7.47 2.55 -8.54
CA HIS A 10 -6.15 2.25 -9.08
C HIS A 10 -5.15 1.73 -8.02
N PRO A 11 -4.94 2.41 -6.86
CA PRO A 11 -4.19 1.87 -5.73
C PRO A 11 -4.67 0.48 -5.28
N PHE A 12 -5.99 0.28 -5.13
CA PHE A 12 -6.53 -1.01 -4.72
C PHE A 12 -6.26 -2.10 -5.78
N GLY A 13 -6.35 -1.77 -7.06
CA GLY A 13 -6.01 -2.66 -8.16
C GLY A 13 -4.53 -3.06 -8.13
N THR A 14 -3.63 -2.10 -7.92
CA THR A 14 -2.19 -2.37 -7.82
C THR A 14 -1.86 -3.26 -6.63
N ILE A 15 -2.40 -2.97 -5.44
CA ILE A 15 -2.16 -3.77 -4.24
C ILE A 15 -2.67 -5.20 -4.44
N LYS A 16 -3.87 -5.38 -4.99
CA LYS A 16 -4.40 -6.72 -5.32
C LYS A 16 -3.55 -7.45 -6.34
N ALA A 17 -3.09 -6.77 -7.38
CA ALA A 17 -2.22 -7.37 -8.38
C ALA A 17 -0.89 -7.85 -7.77
N TRP A 18 -0.31 -7.09 -6.83
CA TRP A 18 0.93 -7.47 -6.14
C TRP A 18 0.75 -8.62 -5.16
N MET A 19 -0.40 -8.69 -4.47
CA MET A 19 -0.73 -9.84 -3.61
C MET A 19 -0.89 -11.15 -4.42
N GLY A 20 -1.08 -11.06 -5.73
CA GLY A 20 -1.27 -12.19 -6.63
C GLY A 20 -2.66 -12.81 -6.53
N ALA A 21 -2.83 -13.98 -7.17
CA ALA A 21 -4.08 -14.73 -7.16
C ALA A 21 -4.28 -15.58 -5.88
N THR A 22 -3.28 -15.61 -5.00
CA THR A 22 -3.29 -16.40 -3.77
C THR A 22 -4.01 -15.70 -2.64
N HIS A 23 -4.66 -16.50 -1.78
CA HIS A 23 -5.27 -16.01 -0.54
C HIS A 23 -4.21 -15.48 0.43
N PHE A 24 -4.64 -14.67 1.39
CA PHE A 24 -3.81 -14.26 2.53
C PHE A 24 -3.05 -15.46 3.11
N LEU A 25 -1.77 -15.28 3.38
CA LEU A 25 -0.90 -16.33 3.92
C LEU A 25 -1.30 -16.68 5.35
N THR A 26 -1.88 -15.72 6.07
CA THR A 26 -2.29 -15.89 7.46
C THR A 26 -3.76 -16.25 7.62
N ARG A 27 -4.08 -16.94 8.74
CA ARG A 27 -5.45 -17.25 9.15
C ARG A 27 -5.86 -16.38 10.34
N ARG A 28 -7.18 -16.20 10.51
CA ARG A 28 -7.85 -15.34 11.51
C ARG A 28 -7.74 -13.84 11.18
N LEU A 29 -8.80 -13.09 11.49
CA LEU A 29 -8.94 -11.68 11.11
C LEU A 29 -7.81 -10.78 11.63
N ARG A 30 -7.30 -11.03 12.84
CA ARG A 30 -6.19 -10.26 13.40
C ARG A 30 -4.95 -10.31 12.52
N ASN A 31 -4.57 -11.51 12.09
CA ASN A 31 -3.34 -11.72 11.31
C ASN A 31 -3.52 -11.24 9.87
N VAL A 32 -4.68 -11.52 9.27
CA VAL A 32 -5.03 -11.03 7.93
C VAL A 32 -5.04 -9.50 7.89
N ARG A 33 -5.53 -8.84 8.96
CA ARG A 33 -5.46 -7.38 9.06
C ARG A 33 -4.01 -6.90 9.05
N THR A 34 -3.12 -7.54 9.80
CA THR A 34 -1.69 -7.19 9.80
C THR A 34 -1.09 -7.35 8.40
N GLU A 35 -1.38 -8.45 7.72
CA GLU A 35 -0.91 -8.71 6.36
C GLU A 35 -1.41 -7.64 5.37
N MET A 36 -2.68 -7.25 5.45
CA MET A 36 -3.24 -6.17 4.64
C MET A 36 -2.59 -4.82 4.93
N VAL A 37 -2.34 -4.50 6.21
CA VAL A 37 -1.66 -3.25 6.61
C VAL A 37 -0.24 -3.19 6.05
N LEU A 38 0.51 -4.30 6.10
CA LEU A 38 1.86 -4.38 5.55
C LEU A 38 1.87 -4.17 4.03
N ASN A 39 0.93 -4.76 3.30
CA ASN A 39 0.79 -4.54 1.85
C ASN A 39 0.50 -3.07 1.51
N VAL A 40 -0.42 -2.43 2.24
CA VAL A 40 -0.73 -1.00 2.07
C VAL A 40 0.48 -0.13 2.40
N LEU A 41 1.22 -0.45 3.47
CA LEU A 41 2.42 0.28 3.86
C LEU A 41 3.51 0.19 2.77
N ALA A 42 3.76 -1.01 2.24
CA ALA A 42 4.71 -1.22 1.16
C ALA A 42 4.33 -0.43 -0.11
N TYR A 43 3.04 -0.43 -0.48
CA TYR A 43 2.53 0.39 -1.58
C TYR A 43 2.78 1.88 -1.33
N ASN A 44 2.44 2.38 -0.14
CA ASN A 44 2.63 3.78 0.20
C ASN A 44 4.10 4.20 0.15
N ILE A 45 5.01 3.39 0.70
CA ILE A 45 6.46 3.67 0.63
C ILE A 45 6.92 3.72 -0.82
N LYS A 46 6.56 2.73 -1.65
CA LYS A 46 6.96 2.71 -3.06
C LYS A 46 6.39 3.92 -3.83
N ARG A 47 5.14 4.28 -3.56
CA ARG A 47 4.50 5.46 -4.15
C ARG A 47 5.17 6.76 -3.71
N MET A 48 5.51 6.89 -2.43
CA MET A 48 6.22 8.07 -1.92
C MET A 48 7.61 8.19 -2.54
N ILE A 49 8.37 7.10 -2.63
CA ILE A 49 9.66 7.09 -3.32
C ILE A 49 9.52 7.54 -4.79
N ALA A 50 8.48 7.07 -5.49
CA ALA A 50 8.23 7.48 -6.87
C ALA A 50 7.85 8.97 -7.02
N LEU A 51 7.18 9.55 -6.03
CA LEU A 51 6.71 10.94 -6.06
C LEU A 51 7.78 11.95 -5.62
N VAL A 52 8.54 11.65 -4.55
CA VAL A 52 9.47 12.61 -3.93
C VAL A 52 10.93 12.14 -3.90
N GLY A 53 11.21 10.92 -4.33
CA GLY A 53 12.54 10.31 -4.27
C GLY A 53 12.96 9.90 -2.85
N VAL A 54 13.96 9.02 -2.77
CA VAL A 54 14.46 8.50 -1.48
C VAL A 54 15.02 9.61 -0.59
N ARG A 55 15.82 10.53 -1.17
CA ARG A 55 16.42 11.65 -0.43
C ARG A 55 15.36 12.60 0.13
N GLY A 56 14.32 12.92 -0.66
CA GLY A 56 13.21 13.76 -0.23
C GLY A 56 12.41 13.11 0.89
N LEU A 57 12.20 11.79 0.81
CA LEU A 57 11.51 11.04 1.86
C LEU A 57 12.32 10.98 3.16
N MET A 58 13.64 10.78 3.10
CA MET A 58 14.47 10.75 4.31
C MET A 58 14.55 12.10 5.02
N ALA A 59 14.55 13.21 4.28
CA ALA A 59 14.65 14.55 4.86
C ALA A 59 13.47 14.92 5.78
N VAL A 60 12.33 14.24 5.65
CA VAL A 60 11.12 14.51 6.43
C VAL A 60 10.90 13.53 7.59
N ILE A 61 11.74 12.50 7.74
CA ILE A 61 11.63 11.55 8.85
C ILE A 61 12.31 12.18 10.07
N PRO A 62 11.58 12.42 11.18
CA PRO A 62 12.20 12.88 12.42
C PRO A 62 13.14 11.80 12.95
N GLY A 63 14.36 12.23 13.30
CA GLY A 63 15.36 11.38 13.97
C GLY A 63 15.05 11.12 15.43
#